data_AF-A0A529ZRC4-F1
#
_entry.id   AF-A0A529ZRC4-F1
#
_cell.length_a   1.000
_cell.length_b   1.000
_cell.length_c   1.000
_cell.angle_alpha   90.00
_cell.angle_beta   90.00
_cell.angle_gamma   90.00
#
_symmetry.space_group_name_H-M   'P 1'
#
loop_
_entity.id
_entity.type
_entity.pdbx_description
1 polymer ?
#
loop_
_entity_poly.entity_id
_entity_poly.type
_entity_poly.pdbx_seq_one_letter_code
_entity_poly.pdbx_strand_id
1 'polypeptide(L)'
;MARQDQANDQFSLTSFLYGGNADYIDALYAAYEDNPASVDPEWQDFFAALKDDAGDVRKNAKGASWAKPSWPLTANGELVSALDGNWGLVEKAIEKKVKDKAVVNGAVLSDADVHQATRDSVRAIMMIRAYRMR
;
A
#
# COMPACT_ATOMS: atom_id res chain seq x y z
N MET A 1 -48.29 -6.61 -6.80
CA MET A 1 -47.64 -7.11 -5.57
C MET A 1 -46.64 -8.21 -5.93
N ALA A 2 -47.04 -9.36 -6.49
CA ALA A 2 -46.11 -10.45 -6.86
C ALA A 2 -44.84 -10.08 -7.67
N ARG A 3 -44.91 -9.13 -8.61
CA ARG A 3 -43.72 -8.65 -9.36
C ARG A 3 -42.73 -7.85 -8.50
N GLN A 4 -43.23 -7.19 -7.46
CA GLN A 4 -42.41 -6.39 -6.55
C GLN A 4 -41.73 -7.29 -5.51
N ASP A 5 -42.43 -8.33 -5.07
CA ASP A 5 -41.88 -9.37 -4.20
C ASP A 5 -40.73 -10.10 -4.90
N GLN A 6 -40.91 -10.51 -6.16
CA GLN A 6 -39.85 -11.12 -6.97
C GLN A 6 -38.61 -10.23 -7.15
N ALA A 7 -38.80 -8.92 -7.35
CA ALA A 7 -37.67 -8.00 -7.48
C ALA A 7 -36.88 -7.89 -6.17
N ASN A 8 -37.58 -7.81 -5.03
CA ASN A 8 -36.96 -7.75 -3.71
C ASN A 8 -36.21 -9.05 -3.36
N ASP A 9 -36.76 -10.20 -3.72
CA ASP A 9 -36.11 -11.50 -3.51
C ASP A 9 -34.78 -11.58 -4.28
N GLN A 10 -34.75 -11.12 -5.54
CA GLN A 10 -33.52 -11.06 -6.33
C GLN A 10 -32.49 -10.09 -5.74
N PHE A 11 -32.94 -8.92 -5.29
CA PHE A 11 -32.04 -7.96 -4.61
C PHE A 11 -31.45 -8.53 -3.33
N SER A 12 -32.24 -9.28 -2.54
CA SER A 12 -31.75 -9.95 -1.34
C SER A 12 -30.67 -10.97 -1.68
N LEU A 13 -30.90 -11.78 -2.72
CA LEU A 13 -29.94 -12.78 -3.18
C LEU A 13 -28.64 -12.17 -3.71
N THR A 14 -28.69 -11.02 -4.38
CA THR A 14 -27.48 -10.35 -4.91
C THR A 14 -26.94 -9.26 -3.98
N SER A 15 -27.49 -9.10 -2.77
CA SER A 15 -27.11 -8.01 -1.86
C SER A 15 -25.65 -8.08 -1.41
N PHE A 16 -25.03 -9.26 -1.49
CA PHE A 16 -23.62 -9.45 -1.23
C PHE A 16 -22.71 -8.85 -2.32
N LEU A 17 -23.23 -8.53 -3.51
CA LEU A 17 -22.50 -7.88 -4.60
C LEU A 17 -22.47 -6.37 -4.37
N TYR A 18 -21.43 -5.86 -3.70
CA TYR A 18 -21.27 -4.41 -3.50
C TYR A 18 -19.83 -3.95 -3.72
N GLY A 19 -19.62 -2.64 -3.92
CA GLY A 19 -18.31 -2.13 -4.32
C GLY A 19 -17.18 -2.39 -3.32
N GLY A 20 -17.49 -2.59 -2.04
CA GLY A 20 -16.48 -2.79 -1.00
C GLY A 20 -15.85 -4.18 -0.98
N ASN A 21 -16.51 -5.20 -1.56
CA ASN A 21 -15.98 -6.54 -1.70
C ASN A 21 -15.70 -6.95 -3.16
N ALA A 22 -15.72 -6.00 -4.10
CA ALA A 22 -15.48 -6.26 -5.52
C ALA A 22 -14.14 -6.99 -5.76
N ASP A 23 -13.04 -6.47 -5.17
CA ASP A 23 -11.70 -7.08 -5.32
C ASP A 23 -11.66 -8.53 -4.80
N TYR A 24 -12.40 -8.83 -3.73
CA TYR A 24 -12.49 -10.18 -3.18
C TYR A 24 -13.23 -11.13 -4.12
N ILE A 25 -14.36 -10.69 -4.68
CA ILE A 25 -15.16 -11.48 -5.62
C ILE A 25 -14.38 -11.72 -6.91
N ASP A 26 -13.69 -10.71 -7.44
CA ASP A 26 -12.85 -10.84 -8.64
C ASP A 26 -11.72 -11.85 -8.42
N ALA A 27 -11.07 -11.82 -7.26
CA ALA A 27 -10.04 -12.80 -6.91
C ALA A 27 -10.64 -14.22 -6.77
N LEU A 28 -11.83 -14.34 -6.18
CA LEU A 28 -12.53 -15.61 -6.03
C LEU A 28 -12.95 -16.19 -7.38
N TYR A 29 -13.42 -15.35 -8.30
CA TYR A 29 -13.80 -15.76 -9.65
C TYR A 29 -12.58 -16.18 -10.47
N ALA A 30 -11.47 -15.44 -10.37
CA ALA A 30 -10.22 -15.87 -11.00
C ALA A 30 -9.70 -17.21 -10.46
N ALA A 31 -9.84 -17.46 -9.15
CA ALA A 31 -9.51 -18.76 -8.56
C ALA A 31 -10.42 -19.88 -9.09
N TYR A 32 -11.72 -19.62 -9.25
CA TYR A 32 -12.66 -20.56 -9.87
C TYR A 32 -12.28 -20.90 -11.32
N GLU A 33 -11.89 -19.90 -12.12
CA GLU A 33 -11.43 -20.11 -13.51
C GLU A 33 -10.13 -20.93 -13.61
N ASP A 34 -9.31 -20.92 -12.57
CA ASP A 34 -8.10 -21.74 -12.48
C ASP A 34 -8.40 -23.14 -11.94
N ASN A 35 -9.30 -23.25 -10.94
CA ASN A 35 -9.76 -24.50 -10.38
C ASN A 35 -11.19 -24.35 -9.80
N PRO A 36 -12.23 -24.90 -10.45
CA PRO A 36 -13.60 -24.82 -9.94
C PRO A 36 -13.79 -25.39 -8.53
N ALA A 37 -12.98 -26.38 -8.12
CA ALA A 37 -13.05 -26.99 -6.80
C ALA A 37 -12.40 -26.15 -5.69
N SER A 38 -11.79 -24.99 -6.00
CA SER A 38 -11.19 -24.11 -4.99
C SER A 38 -12.18 -23.18 -4.32
N VAL A 39 -13.43 -23.14 -4.77
CA VAL A 39 -14.50 -22.29 -4.23
C VAL A 39 -15.70 -23.13 -3.81
N ASP A 40 -16.50 -22.59 -2.90
CA ASP A 40 -17.69 -23.28 -2.41
C ASP A 40 -18.72 -23.53 -3.52
N PRO A 41 -19.56 -24.57 -3.43
CA PRO A 41 -20.51 -24.94 -4.50
C PRO A 41 -21.44 -23.79 -4.92
N GLU A 42 -21.88 -22.96 -3.98
CA GLU A 42 -22.73 -21.80 -4.25
C GLU A 42 -22.04 -20.78 -5.18
N TRP A 43 -20.72 -20.61 -5.02
CA TRP A 43 -19.91 -19.77 -5.90
C TRP A 43 -19.66 -20.43 -7.25
N GLN A 44 -19.50 -21.75 -7.29
CA GLN A 44 -19.36 -22.47 -8.57
C GLN A 44 -20.61 -22.29 -9.43
N ASP A 45 -21.80 -22.46 -8.84
CA ASP A 45 -23.07 -22.28 -9.53
C ASP A 45 -23.26 -20.83 -9.99
N PHE A 46 -22.91 -19.86 -9.14
CA PHE A 46 -22.98 -18.44 -9.48
C PHE A 46 -22.05 -18.07 -10.65
N PHE A 47 -20.77 -18.45 -10.59
CA PHE A 47 -19.80 -18.13 -11.64
C PHE A 47 -20.08 -18.90 -12.95
N ALA A 48 -20.54 -20.14 -12.87
CA ALA A 48 -20.96 -20.91 -14.05
C ALA A 48 -22.12 -20.25 -14.81
N ALA A 49 -22.97 -19.49 -14.12
CA ALA A 49 -24.09 -18.78 -14.75
C ALA A 49 -23.66 -17.52 -15.52
N LEU A 50 -22.51 -16.91 -15.19
CA LEU A 50 -22.05 -15.65 -15.81
C LEU A 50 -21.53 -15.83 -17.24
N LYS A 51 -20.84 -16.94 -17.52
CA LYS A 51 -20.28 -17.28 -18.85
C LYS A 51 -19.35 -16.20 -19.44
N ASP A 52 -18.58 -15.53 -18.58
CA ASP A 52 -17.58 -14.57 -19.03
C ASP A 52 -16.37 -15.27 -19.65
N ASP A 53 -15.56 -14.52 -20.41
CA ASP A 53 -14.28 -15.03 -20.90
C ASP A 53 -13.26 -15.16 -19.77
N ALA A 54 -12.67 -16.35 -19.62
CA ALA A 54 -11.71 -16.64 -18.57
C ALA A 54 -10.44 -15.75 -18.63
N GLY A 55 -10.10 -15.21 -19.79
CA GLY A 55 -9.00 -14.26 -19.95
C GLY A 55 -9.35 -12.89 -19.37
N ASP A 56 -10.57 -12.42 -19.62
CA ASP A 56 -11.08 -11.16 -19.08
C ASP A 56 -11.27 -11.23 -17.56
N VAL A 57 -11.79 -12.34 -17.02
CA VAL A 57 -11.91 -12.56 -15.55
C VAL A 57 -10.54 -12.44 -14.88
N ARG A 58 -9.54 -13.16 -15.39
CA ARG A 58 -8.16 -13.09 -14.86
C ARG A 58 -7.54 -11.70 -14.99
N LYS A 59 -7.90 -10.94 -16.02
CA LYS A 59 -7.39 -9.58 -16.22
C LYS A 59 -8.03 -8.61 -15.23
N ASN A 60 -9.33 -8.75 -14.96
CA ASN A 60 -10.05 -7.95 -13.98
C ASN A 60 -9.49 -8.17 -12.58
N ALA A 61 -9.23 -9.42 -12.19
CA ALA A 61 -8.63 -9.76 -10.90
C ALA A 61 -7.22 -9.20 -10.67
N LYS A 62 -6.48 -8.87 -11.74
CA LYS A 62 -5.17 -8.19 -11.64
C LYS A 62 -5.30 -6.69 -11.36
N GLY A 63 -6.51 -6.15 -11.46
CA GLY A 63 -6.81 -4.75 -11.26
C GLY A 63 -6.56 -3.89 -12.50
N ALA A 64 -6.73 -2.58 -12.30
CA ALA A 64 -6.64 -1.61 -13.37
C ALA A 64 -5.24 -1.55 -13.99
N SER A 65 -5.15 -1.74 -15.32
CA SER A 65 -3.89 -1.64 -16.07
C SER A 65 -3.19 -0.27 -15.97
N TRP A 66 -3.92 0.77 -15.60
CA TRP A 66 -3.39 2.13 -15.39
C TRP A 66 -2.92 2.37 -13.95
N ALA A 67 -3.14 1.44 -13.03
CA ALA A 67 -2.64 1.53 -11.66
C ALA A 67 -1.11 1.47 -11.69
N LYS A 68 -0.46 2.58 -11.32
CA LYS A 68 0.99 2.64 -11.22
C LYS A 68 1.41 2.20 -9.83
N PRO A 69 2.35 1.25 -9.70
CA PRO A 69 2.98 0.97 -8.42
C PRO A 69 3.54 2.27 -7.82
N SER A 70 3.30 2.47 -6.52
CA SER A 70 3.80 3.63 -5.78
C SER A 70 3.23 4.99 -6.20
N TRP A 71 2.06 5.01 -6.85
CA TRP A 71 1.28 6.22 -7.09
C TRP A 71 0.06 6.31 -6.15
N PRO A 72 -0.30 7.49 -5.62
CA PRO A 72 0.42 8.75 -5.71
C PRO A 72 1.75 8.68 -4.97
N LEU A 73 2.77 9.32 -5.54
CA LEU A 73 4.08 9.44 -4.89
C LEU A 73 3.88 10.16 -3.56
N THR A 74 4.36 9.56 -2.47
CA THR A 74 4.38 10.23 -1.18
C THR A 74 5.26 11.46 -1.28
N ALA A 75 4.70 12.64 -1.00
CA ALA A 75 5.49 13.85 -0.94
C ALA A 75 6.43 13.73 0.28
N ASN A 76 7.71 13.50 0.03
CA ASN A 76 8.72 13.22 1.06
C ASN A 76 9.96 14.12 0.90
N GLY A 77 9.73 15.34 0.40
CA GLY A 77 10.77 16.36 0.27
C GLY A 77 11.14 17.01 1.60
N GLU A 78 12.25 17.75 1.61
CA GLU A 78 12.77 18.48 2.79
C GLU A 78 11.72 19.36 3.48
N LEU A 79 10.88 20.06 2.71
CA LEU A 79 9.80 20.89 3.23
C LEU A 79 8.70 20.07 3.92
N VAL A 80 8.39 18.88 3.40
CA VAL A 80 7.37 18.02 4.00
C VAL A 80 7.91 17.46 5.32
N SER A 81 9.15 16.95 5.34
CA SER A 81 9.81 16.49 6.57
C SER A 81 9.90 17.57 7.65
N ALA A 82 10.04 18.84 7.26
CA ALA A 82 10.06 19.96 8.19
C ALA A 82 8.69 20.24 8.84
N LEU A 83 7.59 19.93 8.14
CA LEU A 83 6.22 20.18 8.59
C LEU A 83 5.58 18.96 9.28
N ASP A 84 5.86 17.73 8.83
CA ASP A 84 5.28 16.49 9.35
C ASP A 84 6.13 15.83 10.45
N GLY A 85 7.38 16.28 10.66
CA GLY A 85 8.29 15.73 11.65
C GLY A 85 8.87 14.35 11.30
N ASN A 86 8.76 13.90 10.04
CA ASN A 86 9.25 12.60 9.59
C ASN A 86 10.76 12.64 9.31
N TRP A 87 11.57 12.51 10.37
CA TRP A 87 13.04 12.58 10.33
C TRP A 87 13.75 11.23 10.23
N GLY A 88 13.02 10.11 10.26
CA GLY A 88 13.63 8.77 10.34
C GLY A 88 14.54 8.41 9.16
N LEU A 89 14.22 8.89 7.96
CA LEU A 89 15.10 8.73 6.78
C LEU A 89 16.36 9.57 6.87
N VAL A 90 16.26 10.78 7.44
CA VAL A 90 17.40 11.68 7.64
C VAL A 90 18.34 11.11 8.70
N GLU A 91 17.81 10.57 9.79
CA GLU A 91 18.59 9.93 10.85
C GLU A 91 19.45 8.78 10.30
N LYS A 92 18.85 7.85 9.54
CA LYS A 92 19.58 6.75 8.89
C LYS A 92 20.68 7.23 7.94
N ALA A 93 20.39 8.26 7.16
CA ALA A 93 21.37 8.83 6.22
C ALA A 93 22.54 9.50 6.94
N ILE A 94 22.27 10.18 8.06
CA ILE A 94 23.29 10.82 8.90
C ILE A 94 24.11 9.78 9.65
N GLU A 95 23.49 8.76 10.23
CA GLU A 95 24.20 7.68 10.93
C GLU A 95 25.23 7.02 10.00
N LYS A 96 24.82 6.69 8.77
CA LYS A 96 25.72 6.17 7.74
C LYS A 96 26.88 7.14 7.48
N LYS A 97 26.60 8.43 7.27
CA LYS A 97 27.63 9.45 7.03
C LYS A 97 28.60 9.62 8.21
N VAL A 98 28.12 9.50 9.45
CA VAL A 98 28.96 9.56 10.66
C VAL A 98 29.89 8.37 10.71
N LYS A 99 29.38 7.15 10.49
CA LYS A 99 30.19 5.92 10.43
C LYS A 99 31.24 6.00 9.31
N ASP A 100 30.82 6.39 8.10
CA ASP A 100 31.70 6.52 6.94
C ASP A 100 32.83 7.56 7.20
N LYS A 101 32.50 8.71 7.80
CA LYS A 101 33.52 9.73 8.14
C LYS A 101 34.45 9.30 9.27
N ALA A 102 33.97 8.54 10.25
CA ALA A 102 34.81 8.03 11.33
C ALA A 102 35.90 7.10 10.79
N VAL A 103 35.54 6.23 9.83
CA VAL A 103 36.49 5.36 9.12
C VAL A 103 37.53 6.18 8.36
N VAL A 104 37.10 7.20 7.61
CA VAL A 104 38.02 8.07 6.85
C VAL A 104 39.00 8.83 7.75
N ASN A 105 38.54 9.27 8.93
CA ASN A 105 39.33 10.03 9.87
C ASN A 105 40.15 9.16 10.84
N GLY A 106 40.11 7.82 10.68
CA GLY A 106 40.81 6.88 11.57
C GLY A 106 40.33 6.91 13.02
N ALA A 107 39.11 7.41 13.27
CA ALA A 107 38.53 7.51 14.60
C ALA A 107 37.69 6.27 14.91
N VAL A 108 37.99 5.60 16.02
CA VAL A 108 37.16 4.51 16.56
C VAL A 108 36.06 5.13 17.40
N LEU A 109 34.85 5.23 16.84
CA LEU A 109 33.66 5.66 17.57
C LEU A 109 32.96 4.46 18.20
N SER A 110 32.51 4.61 19.44
CA SER A 110 31.56 3.64 20.01
C SER A 110 30.17 3.84 19.39
N ASP A 111 29.32 2.83 19.49
CA ASP A 111 27.94 2.91 18.98
C ASP A 111 27.13 4.02 19.69
N ALA A 112 27.42 4.26 20.98
CA ALA A 112 26.84 5.36 21.73
C ALA A 112 27.23 6.73 21.16
N ASP A 113 28.50 6.91 20.76
CA ASP A 113 28.98 8.15 20.16
C ASP A 113 28.35 8.40 18.79
N VAL A 114 28.17 7.34 18.00
CA VAL A 114 27.50 7.43 16.70
C VAL A 114 26.04 7.86 16.87
N HIS A 115 25.31 7.25 17.82
CA HIS A 115 23.93 7.63 18.08
C HIS A 115 23.80 9.07 18.58
N GLN A 116 24.68 9.51 19.47
CA GLN A 116 24.68 10.89 19.96
C GLN A 116 24.97 11.89 18.83
N ALA A 117 26.04 11.65 18.06
CA ALA A 117 26.41 12.51 16.94
C ALA A 117 25.31 12.58 15.85
N THR A 118 24.62 11.46 15.62
CA THR A 118 23.49 11.39 14.69
C THR A 118 22.33 12.26 15.17
N ARG A 119 21.93 12.12 16.44
CA ARG A 119 20.83 12.91 17.03
C ARG A 119 21.12 14.41 17.02
N ASP A 120 22.34 14.81 17.37
CA ASP A 120 22.73 16.22 17.39
C ASP A 120 22.78 16.82 15.99
N SER A 121 23.23 16.05 15.00
CA SER A 121 23.19 16.45 13.59
C SER A 121 21.75 16.60 13.06
N VAL A 122 20.85 15.69 13.42
CA VAL A 122 19.43 15.80 13.06
C VAL A 122 18.81 17.06 13.68
N ARG A 123 19.06 17.32 14.97
CA ARG A 123 18.59 18.54 15.65
C ARG A 123 19.13 19.81 15.00
N ALA A 124 20.40 19.83 14.61
CA ALA A 124 20.99 20.97 13.91
C ALA A 124 20.31 21.22 12.55
N ILE A 125 20.04 20.16 11.79
CA ILE A 125 19.30 20.24 10.51
C ILE A 125 17.88 20.76 10.74
N MET A 126 17.19 20.30 11.80
CA MET A 126 15.86 20.81 12.18
C MET A 126 15.89 22.32 12.43
N MET A 127 16.87 22.82 13.21
CA MET A 127 17.00 24.25 13.49
C MET A 127 17.29 25.06 12.22
N ILE A 128 18.21 24.59 11.36
CA ILE A 128 18.53 25.26 10.10
C ILE A 128 17.28 25.36 9.20
N ARG A 129 16.49 24.29 9.12
CA ARG A 129 15.28 24.25 8.30
C ARG A 129 14.17 25.13 8.87
N ALA A 130 13.99 25.15 10.19
CA ALA A 130 13.05 26.05 10.85
C ALA A 130 13.38 27.53 10.58
N TYR A 131 14.68 27.89 10.57
CA TYR A 131 15.11 29.24 10.24
C TYR A 131 14.84 29.63 8.77
N ARG A 132 15.04 28.72 7.83
CA ARG A 132 14.83 28.97 6.38
C ARG A 132 13.37 29.13 5.96
N MET A 133 12.43 28.67 6.77
CA MET A 133 10.99 28.72 6.48
C MET A 133 10.35 30.08 6.80
N ARG A 134 11.11 31.03 7.36
CA ARG A 134 10.64 32.36 7.76
C ARG A 134 10.91 33.40 6.69
#